data_AF-A0A8C6Y1M8-F1
#
_entry.id   AF-A0A8C6Y1M8-F1
#
_cell.length_a   1.000
_cell.length_b   1.000
_cell.length_c   1.000
_cell.angle_alpha   90.00
_cell.angle_beta   90.00
_cell.angle_gamma   90.00
#
_symmetry.space_group_name_H-M   'P 1'
#
loop_
_entity.id
_entity.type
_entity.pdbx_description
1 polymer ?
#
loop_
_entity_poly.entity_id
_entity_poly.type
_entity_poly.pdbx_seq_one_letter_code
_entity_poly.pdbx_strand_id
1 'polypeptide(L)'
;MDFSGCTGRVIENPNEALTVALEEAQAWRVKLINKTMAPLTPPPKTIHKMQPWFHGHISREDTQRLIIQQGLVDGLFLVRESQRNPKGFVLSLSHTQKVKHYLILPVKEGRLYYTMDDGQTRFADLIQLVEFHQINRGILPCKLKHYCTCVAL
;
A
#
# COMPACT_ATOMS: atom_id res chain seq x y z
N MET A 1 39.67 -33.44 1.56
CA MET A 1 39.56 -31.97 1.46
C MET A 1 40.83 -31.48 0.80
N ASP A 2 40.76 -31.30 -0.50
CA ASP A 2 41.81 -30.84 -1.40
C ASP A 2 41.65 -29.33 -1.62
N PHE A 3 42.62 -28.54 -1.14
CA PHE A 3 42.65 -27.09 -1.29
C PHE A 3 43.39 -26.66 -2.58
N SER A 4 43.14 -27.35 -3.70
CA SER A 4 43.81 -27.08 -4.97
C SER A 4 43.04 -26.06 -5.83
N GLY A 5 42.71 -24.90 -5.24
CA GLY A 5 42.19 -23.74 -5.96
C GLY A 5 43.10 -22.54 -5.73
N CYS A 6 43.56 -21.89 -6.79
CA CYS A 6 44.53 -20.78 -6.76
C CYS A 6 44.01 -19.46 -6.13
N THR A 7 43.07 -19.51 -5.20
CA THR A 7 42.42 -18.32 -4.62
C THR A 7 42.08 -18.52 -3.14
N GLY A 8 43.10 -18.86 -2.34
CA GLY A 8 43.00 -18.78 -0.88
C GLY A 8 44.36 -19.04 -0.24
N ARG A 9 44.94 -18.03 0.40
CA ARG A 9 46.14 -18.21 1.24
C ARG A 9 45.76 -18.24 2.71
N VAL A 10 46.41 -19.10 3.49
CA VAL A 10 46.29 -19.12 4.96
C VAL A 10 47.08 -17.93 5.51
N ILE A 11 46.44 -17.09 6.33
CA ILE A 11 47.08 -15.94 6.96
C ILE A 11 47.60 -16.39 8.34
N GLU A 12 48.90 -16.66 8.44
CA GLU A 12 49.53 -17.09 9.70
C GLU A 12 49.95 -15.92 10.58
N ASN A 13 50.17 -14.74 9.99
CA ASN A 13 50.59 -13.54 10.72
C ASN A 13 49.40 -12.89 11.44
N PRO A 14 49.41 -12.79 12.78
CA PRO A 14 48.27 -12.27 13.55
C PRO A 14 47.96 -10.80 13.24
N ASN A 15 48.95 -9.98 12.89
CA ASN A 15 48.72 -8.56 12.55
C ASN A 15 48.06 -8.42 11.16
N GLU A 16 48.42 -9.29 10.23
CA GLU A 16 47.79 -9.35 8.91
C GLU A 16 46.35 -9.86 9.01
N ALA A 17 46.13 -10.92 9.81
CA ALA A 17 44.81 -11.46 10.06
C ALA A 17 43.87 -10.42 10.68
N LEU A 18 44.38 -9.60 11.62
CA LEU A 18 43.62 -8.50 12.22
C LEU A 18 43.25 -7.43 11.18
N THR A 19 44.19 -7.09 10.29
CA THR A 19 43.97 -6.08 9.24
C THR A 19 42.90 -6.55 8.25
N VAL A 20 42.99 -7.80 7.78
CA VAL A 20 42.00 -8.40 6.88
C VAL A 20 40.63 -8.48 7.54
N ALA A 21 40.55 -8.89 8.81
CA ALA A 21 39.30 -8.92 9.55
C ALA A 21 38.67 -7.52 9.70
N LEU A 22 39.50 -6.49 9.89
CA LEU A 22 39.03 -5.11 10.02
C LEU A 22 38.56 -4.55 8.67
N GLU A 23 39.26 -4.83 7.58
CA GLU A 23 38.84 -4.48 6.21
C GLU A 23 37.54 -5.19 5.83
N GLU A 24 37.40 -6.49 6.12
CA GLU A 24 36.16 -7.23 5.94
C GLU A 24 35.02 -6.60 6.75
N ALA A 25 35.25 -6.31 8.04
CA ALA A 25 34.25 -5.67 8.89
C ALA A 25 33.80 -4.30 8.35
N GLN A 26 34.74 -3.49 7.85
CA GLN A 26 34.44 -2.22 7.20
C GLN A 26 33.65 -2.41 5.89
N ALA A 27 34.02 -3.39 5.06
CA ALA A 27 33.30 -3.73 3.84
C ALA A 27 31.86 -4.20 4.14
N TRP A 28 31.66 -5.00 5.20
CA TRP A 28 30.35 -5.37 5.69
C TRP A 28 29.54 -4.16 6.15
N ARG A 29 30.17 -3.20 6.86
CA ARG A 29 29.52 -1.97 7.32
C ARG A 29 29.11 -1.06 6.15
N VAL A 30 29.97 -0.90 5.14
CA VAL A 30 29.66 -0.15 3.92
C VAL A 30 28.54 -0.82 3.11
N LYS A 31 28.55 -2.15 2.99
CA LYS A 31 27.44 -2.90 2.37
C LYS A 31 26.14 -2.71 3.13
N LEU A 32 26.17 -2.72 4.47
CA LEU A 32 24.98 -2.48 5.29
C LEU A 32 24.48 -1.04 5.11
N ILE A 33 25.36 -0.04 5.16
CA ILE A 33 25.01 1.38 4.95
C ILE A 33 24.46 1.59 3.54
N ASN A 34 25.07 1.02 2.51
CA ASN A 34 24.58 1.09 1.13
C ASN A 34 23.26 0.33 0.96
N LYS A 35 23.00 -0.75 1.72
CA LYS A 35 21.71 -1.43 1.79
C LYS A 35 20.65 -0.62 2.55
N THR A 36 21.07 0.25 3.47
CA THR A 36 20.21 1.16 4.24
C THR A 36 19.91 2.46 3.48
N MET A 37 20.82 2.89 2.59
CA MET A 37 20.71 4.07 1.73
C MET A 37 20.22 3.76 0.30
N ALA A 38 20.26 2.49 -0.13
CA ALA A 38 19.43 2.03 -1.22
C ALA A 38 17.97 2.22 -0.79
N PRO A 39 17.07 2.74 -1.65
CA PRO A 39 15.66 2.78 -1.33
C PRO A 39 15.18 1.36 -1.03
N LEU A 40 15.09 1.06 0.28
CA LEU A 40 14.50 -0.15 0.80
C LEU A 40 13.06 -0.15 0.33
N THR A 41 12.75 -1.13 -0.52
CA THR A 41 11.47 -1.37 -1.21
C THR A 41 11.25 -0.49 -2.45
N PRO A 42 10.86 -1.06 -3.62
CA PRO A 42 9.94 -0.29 -4.46
C PRO A 42 8.77 0.10 -3.53
N PRO A 43 8.27 1.35 -3.55
CA PRO A 43 7.13 1.73 -2.71
C PRO A 43 6.10 0.63 -2.87
N PRO A 44 5.56 0.01 -1.79
CA PRO A 44 4.74 -1.20 -1.89
C PRO A 44 3.78 -1.00 -3.05
N LYS A 45 4.09 -1.65 -4.18
CA LYS A 45 3.51 -1.28 -5.47
C LYS A 45 2.07 -1.75 -5.39
N THR A 46 1.21 -0.85 -4.94
CA THR A 46 -0.24 -0.92 -5.04
C THR A 46 -0.84 -2.24 -4.51
N ILE A 47 -0.55 -2.65 -3.27
CA ILE A 47 -1.13 -3.87 -2.65
C ILE A 47 -2.66 -3.82 -2.66
N HIS A 48 -3.24 -2.61 -2.60
CA HIS A 48 -4.68 -2.39 -2.76
C HIS A 48 -5.24 -2.90 -4.10
N LYS A 49 -4.44 -3.00 -5.17
CA LYS A 49 -4.88 -3.54 -6.46
C LYS A 49 -5.22 -5.03 -6.42
N MET A 50 -4.71 -5.74 -5.42
CA MET A 50 -5.04 -7.15 -5.19
C MET A 50 -6.28 -7.34 -4.33
N GLN A 51 -6.87 -6.25 -3.84
CA GLN A 51 -8.01 -6.32 -2.94
C GLN A 51 -9.31 -6.47 -3.72
N PRO A 52 -10.24 -7.34 -3.27
CA PRO A 52 -11.47 -7.62 -4.02
C PRO A 52 -12.44 -6.44 -4.07
N TRP A 53 -12.29 -5.47 -3.17
CA TRP A 53 -13.06 -4.24 -3.15
C TRP A 53 -12.49 -3.14 -4.07
N PHE A 54 -11.33 -3.35 -4.68
CA PHE A 54 -10.68 -2.38 -5.55
C PHE A 54 -10.98 -2.67 -7.02
N HIS A 55 -11.58 -1.70 -7.70
CA HIS A 55 -12.08 -1.84 -9.07
C HIS A 55 -11.26 -1.07 -10.10
N GLY A 56 -10.10 -0.53 -9.71
CA GLY A 56 -9.20 0.17 -10.63
C GLY A 56 -9.86 1.39 -11.29
N HIS A 57 -9.67 1.53 -12.59
CA HIS A 57 -10.12 2.68 -13.36
C HIS A 57 -11.52 2.46 -13.95
N ILE A 58 -12.54 2.62 -13.10
CA ILE A 58 -13.95 2.62 -13.53
C ILE A 58 -14.59 4.01 -13.37
N SER A 59 -15.55 4.31 -14.25
CA SER A 59 -16.30 5.57 -14.22
C SER A 59 -17.22 5.65 -12.99
N ARG A 60 -17.68 6.86 -12.68
CA ARG A 60 -18.69 7.04 -11.63
C ARG A 60 -19.99 6.32 -12.00
N GLU A 61 -20.34 6.37 -13.27
CA GLU A 61 -21.56 5.83 -13.86
C GLU A 61 -21.54 4.29 -13.81
N ASP A 62 -20.42 3.67 -14.19
CA ASP A 62 -20.23 2.22 -14.06
C ASP A 62 -20.26 1.78 -12.60
N THR A 63 -19.63 2.54 -11.72
CA THR A 63 -19.67 2.27 -10.27
C THR A 63 -21.10 2.24 -9.74
N GLN A 64 -21.92 3.23 -10.12
CA GLN A 64 -23.33 3.25 -9.73
C GLN A 64 -24.08 2.05 -10.31
N ARG A 65 -23.87 1.73 -11.59
CA ARG A 65 -24.47 0.57 -12.24
C ARG A 65 -24.14 -0.73 -11.51
N LEU A 66 -22.87 -0.98 -11.18
CA LEU A 66 -22.43 -2.19 -10.48
C LEU A 66 -23.06 -2.32 -9.08
N ILE A 67 -23.08 -1.24 -8.30
CA ILE A 67 -23.70 -1.23 -6.97
C ILE A 67 -25.22 -1.45 -7.07
N ILE A 68 -25.87 -0.89 -8.10
CA ILE A 68 -27.31 -1.11 -8.36
C ILE A 68 -27.58 -2.56 -8.74
N GLN A 69 -26.77 -3.13 -9.64
CA GLN A 69 -26.88 -4.54 -10.06
C GLN A 69 -26.75 -5.52 -8.88
N GLN A 70 -25.94 -5.17 -7.87
CA GLN A 70 -25.76 -5.97 -6.67
C GLN A 70 -26.80 -5.67 -5.57
N GLY A 71 -27.75 -4.77 -5.81
CA GLY A 71 -28.97 -4.63 -4.99
C GLY A 71 -28.98 -3.51 -3.96
N LEU A 72 -28.09 -2.51 -4.06
CA LEU A 72 -28.12 -1.30 -3.20
C LEU A 72 -28.15 -1.57 -1.68
N VAL A 73 -27.55 -2.68 -1.23
CA VAL A 73 -27.54 -3.06 0.19
C VAL A 73 -26.74 -2.06 1.02
N ASP A 74 -27.26 -1.67 2.19
CA ASP A 74 -26.57 -0.75 3.09
C ASP A 74 -25.20 -1.30 3.51
N GLY A 75 -24.15 -0.50 3.30
CA GLY A 75 -22.78 -0.91 3.57
C GLY A 75 -22.10 -1.60 2.38
N LEU A 76 -22.78 -1.75 1.23
CA LEU A 76 -22.17 -2.22 -0.01
C LEU A 76 -21.24 -1.15 -0.58
N PHE A 77 -19.99 -1.49 -0.87
CA PHE A 77 -19.01 -0.51 -1.33
C PHE A 77 -18.01 -1.04 -2.37
N LEU A 78 -17.32 -0.12 -3.03
CA LEU A 78 -16.09 -0.39 -3.78
C LEU A 78 -15.19 0.84 -3.76
N VAL A 79 -13.90 0.64 -4.02
CA VAL A 79 -12.91 1.72 -4.19
C VAL A 79 -12.41 1.70 -5.62
N ARG A 80 -12.27 2.88 -6.21
CA ARG A 80 -11.77 3.08 -7.58
C ARG A 80 -10.78 4.22 -7.64
N GLU A 81 -10.06 4.31 -8.75
CA GLU A 81 -9.22 5.47 -9.06
C GLU A 81 -10.09 6.70 -9.36
N SER A 82 -9.64 7.87 -8.91
CA SER A 82 -10.32 9.14 -9.19
C SER A 82 -9.98 9.63 -10.59
N GLN A 83 -10.99 9.79 -11.44
CA GLN A 83 -10.83 10.36 -12.80
C GLN A 83 -10.45 11.85 -12.79
N ARG A 84 -10.76 12.58 -11.70
CA ARG A 84 -10.54 14.04 -11.60
C ARG A 84 -9.31 14.42 -10.79
N ASN A 85 -8.85 13.54 -9.91
CA ASN A 85 -7.80 13.84 -8.94
C ASN A 85 -6.63 12.87 -9.14
N PRO A 86 -5.50 13.33 -9.71
CA PRO A 86 -4.33 12.49 -9.90
C PRO A 86 -3.89 11.86 -8.57
N LYS A 87 -3.63 10.54 -8.57
CA LYS A 87 -3.26 9.75 -7.36
C LYS A 87 -4.32 9.71 -6.24
N GLY A 88 -5.50 10.26 -6.48
CA GLY A 88 -6.65 10.16 -5.60
C GLY A 88 -7.49 8.92 -5.91
N PHE A 89 -8.30 8.52 -4.95
CA PHE A 89 -9.23 7.40 -5.06
C PHE A 89 -10.64 7.86 -4.69
N VAL A 90 -11.63 7.04 -4.98
CA VAL A 90 -13.02 7.28 -4.59
C VAL A 90 -13.58 6.03 -3.94
N LEU A 91 -14.03 6.15 -2.69
CA LEU A 91 -14.86 5.15 -2.03
C LEU A 91 -16.32 5.41 -2.39
N SER A 92 -16.97 4.44 -3.03
CA SER A 92 -18.39 4.53 -3.36
C SER A 92 -19.18 3.57 -2.49
N LEU A 93 -20.19 4.06 -1.79
CA LEU A 93 -20.92 3.36 -0.73
C LEU A 93 -22.43 3.47 -0.96
N SER A 94 -23.14 2.35 -0.89
CA SER A 94 -24.60 2.31 -0.83
C SER A 94 -25.09 2.51 0.59
N HIS A 95 -26.04 3.43 0.75
CA HIS A 95 -26.78 3.65 1.99
C HIS A 95 -28.16 4.22 1.67
N THR A 96 -29.21 3.68 2.27
CA THR A 96 -30.61 4.12 2.07
C THR A 96 -30.97 4.20 0.59
N GLN A 97 -30.67 3.15 -0.18
CA GLN A 97 -30.94 3.05 -1.61
C GLN A 97 -30.26 4.14 -2.47
N LYS A 98 -29.19 4.77 -1.95
CA LYS A 98 -28.42 5.80 -2.66
C LYS A 98 -26.94 5.48 -2.62
N VAL A 99 -26.26 5.72 -3.75
CA VAL A 99 -24.80 5.63 -3.83
C VAL A 99 -24.19 6.99 -3.48
N LYS A 100 -23.31 7.00 -2.48
CA LYS A 100 -22.52 8.15 -2.06
C LYS A 100 -21.06 7.94 -2.43
N HIS A 101 -20.38 9.00 -2.85
CA HIS A 101 -18.98 8.95 -3.27
C HIS A 101 -18.13 9.83 -2.36
N TYR A 102 -17.07 9.25 -1.80
CA TYR A 102 -16.15 9.91 -0.89
C TYR A 102 -14.78 9.97 -1.56
N LEU A 103 -14.26 11.18 -1.72
CA LEU A 103 -12.96 11.39 -2.30
C LEU A 103 -11.88 11.07 -1.26
N ILE A 104 -10.94 10.22 -1.66
CA ILE A 104 -9.77 9.87 -0.86
C ILE A 104 -8.58 10.60 -1.50
N LEU A 105 -7.98 11.54 -0.77
CA LEU A 105 -6.86 12.33 -1.26
C LEU A 105 -5.55 11.95 -0.58
N PRO A 106 -4.43 11.96 -1.33
CA PRO A 106 -3.11 11.86 -0.74
C PRO A 106 -2.74 13.16 -0.01
N VAL A 107 -2.22 13.06 1.21
CA VAL A 107 -1.66 14.17 1.98
C VAL A 107 -0.22 13.82 2.35
N LYS A 108 0.70 14.79 2.24
CA LYS A 108 2.13 14.58 2.52
C LYS A 108 2.56 15.42 3.73
N GLU A 109 2.85 14.75 4.83
CA GLU A 109 3.39 15.35 6.06
C GLU A 109 4.56 14.48 6.55
N GLY A 110 5.75 14.70 5.97
CA GLY A 110 6.92 13.81 6.13
C GLY A 110 6.77 12.46 5.41
N ARG A 111 5.62 11.80 5.57
CA ARG A 111 5.20 10.58 4.88
C ARG A 111 3.89 10.81 4.12
N LEU A 112 3.63 9.98 3.11
CA LEU A 112 2.36 9.92 2.40
C LEU A 112 1.28 9.25 3.25
N TYR A 113 0.13 9.92 3.36
CA TYR A 113 -1.09 9.40 3.98
C TYR A 113 -2.28 9.60 3.03
N TYR A 114 -3.40 8.95 3.35
CA TYR A 114 -4.68 9.12 2.69
C TYR A 114 -5.73 9.60 3.69
N THR A 115 -6.61 10.50 3.25
CA THR A 115 -7.68 11.08 4.07
C THR A 115 -8.97 11.24 3.24
N MET A 116 -10.11 11.25 3.92
CA MET A 116 -11.42 11.60 3.34
C MET A 116 -12.05 12.84 3.99
N ASP A 117 -11.40 13.43 4.98
CA ASP A 117 -11.92 14.46 5.88
C ASP A 117 -10.91 15.59 6.10
N ASP A 118 -10.29 16.02 4.99
CA ASP A 118 -9.34 17.15 4.94
C ASP A 118 -8.18 17.02 5.93
N GLY A 119 -7.71 15.78 6.16
CA GLY A 119 -6.57 15.48 7.00
C GLY A 119 -6.88 15.25 8.48
N GLN A 120 -8.14 15.35 8.92
CA GLN A 120 -8.51 15.04 10.32
C GLN A 120 -8.20 13.58 10.67
N THR A 121 -8.58 12.66 9.78
CA THR A 121 -8.23 11.24 9.87
C THR A 121 -7.25 10.88 8.77
N ARG A 122 -6.15 10.22 9.14
CA ARG A 122 -5.06 9.87 8.23
C ARG A 122 -4.80 8.36 8.27
N PHE A 123 -4.67 7.76 7.10
CA PHE A 123 -4.38 6.34 6.92
C PHE A 123 -3.08 6.16 6.14
N ALA A 124 -2.26 5.17 6.51
CA ALA A 124 -1.01 4.88 5.84
C ALA A 124 -1.22 4.35 4.41
N ASP A 125 -2.32 3.62 4.18
CA ASP A 125 -2.73 3.10 2.89
C ASP A 125 -4.27 2.90 2.82
N LEU A 126 -4.75 2.48 1.64
CA LEU A 126 -6.18 2.22 1.41
C LEU A 126 -6.71 1.00 2.18
N ILE A 127 -5.86 0.03 2.50
CA ILE A 127 -6.27 -1.18 3.22
C ILE A 127 -6.66 -0.79 4.64
N GLN A 128 -5.78 -0.05 5.32
CA GLN A 128 -6.05 0.48 6.66
C GLN A 128 -7.30 1.38 6.67
N LEU A 129 -7.48 2.21 5.64
CA LEU A 129 -8.68 3.05 5.50
C LEU A 129 -9.95 2.21 5.43
N VAL A 130 -9.97 1.16 4.60
CA VAL A 130 -11.12 0.27 4.47
C VAL A 130 -11.38 -0.51 5.75
N GLU A 131 -10.35 -1.12 6.35
CA GLU A 131 -10.46 -1.88 7.60
C GLU A 131 -11.00 -1.02 8.75
N PHE A 132 -10.49 0.21 8.88
CA PHE A 132 -11.01 1.15 9.87
C PHE A 132 -12.50 1.42 9.66
N HIS A 133 -12.94 1.63 8.42
CA HIS A 133 -14.34 1.94 8.11
C HIS A 133 -15.26 0.70 8.11
N GLN A 134 -14.71 -0.52 8.13
CA GLN A 134 -15.47 -1.74 8.40
C GLN A 134 -15.85 -1.85 9.88
N ILE A 135 -15.00 -1.35 10.78
CA ILE A 135 -15.21 -1.40 12.23
C ILE A 135 -15.90 -0.13 12.74
N ASN A 136 -15.55 1.03 12.17
CA ASN A 136 -15.97 2.36 12.61
C ASN A 136 -16.72 3.08 11.50
N ARG A 137 -17.72 3.89 11.86
CA ARG A 137 -18.46 4.68 10.87
C ARG A 137 -17.61 5.83 10.31
N GLY A 138 -16.81 6.49 11.16
CA GLY A 138 -16.10 7.71 10.79
C GLY A 138 -17.07 8.75 10.22
N ILE A 139 -16.70 9.35 9.09
CA ILE A 139 -17.53 10.31 8.35
C ILE A 139 -18.60 9.68 7.44
N LEU A 140 -18.58 8.36 7.25
CA LEU A 140 -19.51 7.66 6.35
C LEU A 140 -20.90 7.60 6.99
N PRO A 141 -22.00 7.35 6.27
CA PRO A 141 -23.33 7.19 6.86
C PRO A 141 -23.51 5.87 7.61
N CYS A 142 -22.78 4.82 7.22
CA CYS A 142 -22.77 3.50 7.85
C CYS A 142 -21.39 2.85 7.69
N LYS A 143 -21.14 1.76 8.42
CA LYS A 143 -19.91 0.98 8.29
C LYS A 143 -19.87 0.26 6.94
N LEU A 144 -18.67 0.03 6.42
CA LEU A 144 -18.45 -0.83 5.27
C LEU A 144 -18.74 -2.29 5.67
N LYS A 145 -19.58 -2.99 4.91
CA LYS A 145 -20.02 -4.36 5.26
C LYS A 145 -19.70 -5.36 4.16
N HIS A 146 -20.06 -5.03 2.92
CA HIS A 146 -19.97 -5.92 1.78
C HIS A 146 -19.27 -5.19 0.64
N TYR A 147 -18.33 -5.85 -0.03
CA TYR A 147 -17.71 -5.25 -1.21
C TYR A 147 -18.43 -5.68 -2.49
N CYS A 148 -18.35 -4.83 -3.51
CA CYS A 148 -18.95 -5.09 -4.80
C CYS A 148 -18.16 -6.20 -5.52
N THR A 149 -18.83 -7.29 -5.88
CA THR A 149 -18.27 -8.43 -6.61
C THR A 149 -18.59 -8.39 -8.10
N CYS A 150 -19.53 -7.54 -8.51
CA CYS A 150 -19.83 -7.30 -9.91
C CYS A 150 -18.64 -6.61 -10.58
N VAL A 151 -18.27 -7.04 -11.78
CA VAL A 151 -17.19 -6.45 -12.57
C VAL A 151 -17.76 -5.70 -13.76
N ALA A 152 -17.12 -4.59 -14.14
CA ALA A 152 -17.42 -3.94 -15.40
C ALA A 152 -16.91 -4.84 -16.54
N LEU A 153 -17.83 -5.26 -17.42
CA LEU A 153 -17.52 -5.97 -18.66
C LEU A 153 -17.07 -4.99 -19.74
#